data_AF-A0A176WHF8-F1
#
_entry.id   AF-A0A176WHF8-F1
#
_cell.length_a   1.000
_cell.length_b   1.000
_cell.length_c   1.000
_cell.angle_alpha   90.00
_cell.angle_beta   90.00
_cell.angle_gamma   90.00
#
_symmetry.space_group_name_H-M   'P 1'
#
loop_
_entity.id
_entity.type
_entity.pdbx_description
1 polymer ?
#
loop_
_entity_poly.entity_id
_entity_poly.type
_entity_poly.pdbx_seq_one_letter_code
_entity_poly.pdbx_strand_id
1 'polypeptide(L)'
;MVVQGAGSVARGDQPLFWTRAKSSESDGIVVVTAWVFSKPRQLEHYSRSYASSKWDSLISHPKVFNLWFPELAKNLALQVLDELAQELEKRPRPVVFATFSGGYMTCLWKIFQILYSAVGVDGVIKMAYAV
;
A
#
# COMPACT_ATOMS: atom_id res chain seq x y z
N MET A 1 -26.52 3.95 -21.02
CA MET A 1 -25.28 4.73 -20.78
C MET A 1 -24.77 4.36 -19.40
N VAL A 2 -23.90 3.35 -19.31
CA VAL A 2 -23.37 2.83 -18.04
C VAL A 2 -21.98 3.45 -17.86
N VAL A 3 -21.85 4.37 -16.91
CA VAL A 3 -20.54 4.87 -16.48
C VAL A 3 -19.94 3.78 -15.59
N GLN A 4 -19.07 2.95 -16.16
CA GLN A 4 -18.18 2.06 -15.42
C GLN A 4 -17.18 2.92 -14.64
N GLY A 5 -17.52 3.26 -13.39
CA GLY A 5 -16.60 3.86 -12.44
C GLY A 5 -15.63 2.80 -11.92
N ALA A 6 -14.34 3.06 -12.09
CA ALA A 6 -13.21 2.26 -11.66
C ALA A 6 -13.20 2.03 -10.13
N GLY A 7 -13.94 1.04 -9.66
CA GLY A 7 -13.73 0.41 -8.37
C GLY A 7 -13.05 -0.93 -8.61
N SER A 8 -11.72 -1.00 -8.46
CA SER A 8 -11.06 -2.31 -8.37
C SER A 8 -11.45 -2.90 -7.02
N VAL A 9 -12.58 -3.62 -7.03
CA VAL A 9 -13.02 -4.45 -5.92
C VAL A 9 -11.95 -5.51 -5.71
N ALA A 10 -11.47 -5.66 -4.48
CA ALA A 10 -10.51 -6.69 -4.09
C ALA A 10 -10.96 -8.04 -4.67
N ARG A 11 -10.25 -8.54 -5.69
CA ARG A 11 -10.33 -9.95 -6.07
C ARG A 11 -9.72 -10.69 -4.90
N GLY A 12 -10.53 -11.41 -4.13
CA GLY A 12 -10.22 -11.94 -2.78
C GLY A 12 -8.99 -12.83 -2.61
N ASP A 13 -8.15 -13.00 -3.63
CA ASP A 13 -6.89 -13.76 -3.59
C ASP A 13 -5.63 -12.94 -3.95
N GLN A 14 -5.79 -11.70 -4.42
CA GLN A 14 -4.64 -10.87 -4.82
C GLN A 14 -4.07 -10.15 -3.60
N PRO A 15 -2.77 -10.32 -3.28
CA PRO A 15 -2.14 -9.73 -2.11
C PRO A 15 -1.88 -8.22 -2.25
N LEU A 16 -2.23 -7.63 -3.41
CA LEU A 16 -2.04 -6.21 -3.72
C LEU A 16 -3.20 -5.72 -4.58
N PHE A 17 -3.84 -4.61 -4.21
CA PHE A 17 -4.90 -4.01 -4.99
C PHE A 17 -5.06 -2.51 -4.74
N TRP A 18 -5.57 -1.80 -5.75
CA TRP A 18 -5.85 -0.37 -5.69
C TRP A 18 -7.27 -0.07 -5.23
N THR A 19 -7.44 0.96 -4.42
CA THR A 19 -8.71 1.68 -4.29
C THR A 19 -8.49 3.14 -4.64
N ARG A 20 -9.39 3.70 -5.46
CA ARG A 20 -9.27 5.06 -5.97
C ARG A 20 -10.20 6.00 -5.23
N ALA A 21 -9.75 7.25 -5.06
CA ALA A 21 -10.64 8.32 -4.63
C ALA A 21 -11.76 8.55 -5.67
N LYS A 22 -12.91 9.06 -5.23
CA LYS A 22 -14.02 9.38 -6.16
C LYS A 22 -13.74 10.62 -7.01
N SER A 23 -12.80 11.48 -6.61
CA SER A 23 -12.38 12.65 -7.38
C SER A 23 -11.47 12.25 -8.53
N SER A 24 -11.57 12.98 -9.65
CA SER A 24 -10.66 12.82 -10.80
C SER A 24 -9.21 13.13 -10.45
N GLU A 25 -9.00 13.94 -9.40
CA GLU A 25 -7.69 14.31 -8.89
C GLU A 25 -7.58 13.89 -7.43
N SER A 26 -6.66 12.96 -7.18
CA SER A 26 -6.29 12.50 -5.84
C SER A 26 -5.10 13.32 -5.33
N ASP A 27 -5.12 13.71 -4.06
CA ASP A 27 -4.09 14.56 -3.45
C ASP A 27 -2.82 13.78 -3.12
N GLY A 28 -2.90 12.45 -2.99
CA GLY A 28 -1.79 11.61 -2.58
C GLY A 28 -2.09 10.11 -2.65
N ILE A 29 -1.08 9.30 -2.33
CA ILE A 29 -1.17 7.84 -2.29
C ILE A 29 -0.88 7.35 -0.88
N VAL A 30 -1.77 6.53 -0.32
CA VAL A 30 -1.52 5.79 0.91
C VAL A 30 -1.21 4.33 0.57
N VAL A 31 -0.01 3.86 0.89
CA VAL A 31 0.33 2.44 0.86
C VAL A 31 -0.05 1.82 2.19
N VAL A 32 -1.02 0.92 2.17
CA VAL A 32 -1.53 0.26 3.36
C VAL A 32 -1.01 -1.17 3.40
N THR A 33 -0.21 -1.51 4.42
CA THR A 33 0.16 -2.90 4.70
C THR A 33 -0.75 -3.46 5.80
N ALA A 34 -1.68 -4.31 5.39
CA ALA A 34 -2.64 -4.95 6.28
C ALA A 34 -1.99 -6.01 7.17
N TRP A 35 -2.63 -6.29 8.30
CA TRP A 35 -2.30 -7.47 9.09
C TRP A 35 -2.82 -8.73 8.40
N VAL A 36 -2.06 -9.84 8.45
CA VAL A 36 -2.37 -11.10 7.75
C VAL A 36 -3.73 -11.68 8.14
N PHE A 37 -4.21 -11.43 9.36
CA PHE A 37 -5.52 -11.88 9.84
C PHE A 37 -6.62 -10.82 9.72
N SER A 38 -6.35 -9.70 9.05
CA SER A 38 -7.37 -8.67 8.78
C SER A 38 -8.45 -9.22 7.86
N LYS A 39 -9.71 -8.93 8.18
CA LYS A 39 -10.83 -9.27 7.31
C LYS A 39 -10.93 -8.23 6.18
N PRO A 40 -11.33 -8.60 4.95
CA PRO A 40 -11.50 -7.67 3.84
C PRO A 40 -12.39 -6.45 4.18
N ARG A 41 -13.44 -6.66 4.98
CA ARG A 41 -14.34 -5.58 5.46
C ARG A 41 -13.62 -4.50 6.28
N GLN A 42 -12.58 -4.87 7.04
CA GLN A 42 -11.80 -3.91 7.81
C GLN A 42 -10.95 -3.04 6.86
N LEU A 43 -10.34 -3.65 5.84
CA LEU A 43 -9.56 -2.94 4.82
C LEU A 43 -10.43 -2.00 4.00
N GLU A 44 -11.64 -2.43 3.67
CA GLU A 44 -12.60 -1.61 2.96
C GLU A 44 -12.98 -0.34 3.74
N HIS A 45 -13.14 -0.44 5.07
CA HIS A 45 -13.46 0.72 5.90
C HIS A 45 -12.35 1.79 5.85
N TYR A 46 -11.09 1.39 6.02
CA TYR A 46 -9.95 2.30 5.91
C TYR A 46 -9.81 2.88 4.51
N SER A 47 -9.97 2.05 3.49
CA SER A 47 -9.92 2.45 2.10
C SER A 47 -10.95 3.54 1.77
N ARG A 48 -12.20 3.36 2.23
CA ARG A 48 -13.25 4.38 2.08
C ARG A 48 -12.91 5.67 2.82
N SER A 49 -12.27 5.58 3.99
CA SER A 49 -11.83 6.76 4.74
C SER A 49 -10.78 7.57 3.95
N TYR A 50 -9.76 6.90 3.40
CA TYR A 50 -8.76 7.58 2.55
C TYR A 50 -9.39 8.15 1.28
N ALA A 51 -10.26 7.41 0.61
CA ALA A 51 -10.98 7.87 -0.57
C ALA A 51 -11.83 9.12 -0.28
N SER A 52 -12.44 9.21 0.91
CA SER A 52 -13.20 10.40 1.34
C SER A 52 -12.32 11.64 1.55
N SER A 53 -11.04 11.42 1.87
CA SER A 53 -10.03 12.47 2.01
C SER A 53 -9.35 12.82 0.68
N LYS A 54 -9.80 12.25 -0.45
CA LYS A 54 -9.20 12.37 -1.79
C LYS A 54 -7.84 11.69 -1.96
N TRP A 55 -7.57 10.62 -1.20
CA TRP A 55 -6.34 9.84 -1.36
C TRP A 55 -6.60 8.53 -2.09
N ASP A 56 -5.69 8.16 -2.98
CA ASP A 56 -5.66 6.82 -3.56
C ASP A 56 -5.01 5.88 -2.55
N SER A 57 -5.47 4.62 -2.50
CA SER A 57 -4.94 3.60 -1.60
C SER A 57 -4.38 2.43 -2.37
N LEU A 58 -3.12 2.07 -2.12
CA LEU A 58 -2.52 0.81 -2.56
C LEU A 58 -2.48 -0.13 -1.36
N ILE A 59 -3.34 -1.14 -1.37
CA ILE A 59 -3.53 -2.04 -0.23
C ILE A 59 -2.79 -3.34 -0.50
N SER A 60 -1.82 -3.63 0.36
CA SER A 60 -1.16 -4.93 0.44
C SER A 60 -1.81 -5.77 1.54
N HIS A 61 -2.36 -6.93 1.18
CA HIS A 61 -2.88 -7.95 2.09
C HIS A 61 -1.96 -9.18 2.06
N PRO A 62 -0.89 -9.17 2.88
CA PRO A 62 0.10 -10.25 2.90
C PRO A 62 -0.49 -11.55 3.43
N LYS A 63 0.05 -12.68 2.94
CA LYS A 63 -0.30 -14.01 3.44
C LYS A 63 0.54 -14.34 4.68
N VAL A 64 0.08 -15.26 5.51
CA VAL A 64 0.80 -15.69 6.73
C VAL A 64 2.25 -16.12 6.44
N PHE A 65 2.51 -16.70 5.27
CA PHE A 65 3.85 -17.11 4.85
C PHE A 65 4.84 -15.95 4.69
N ASN A 66 4.36 -14.73 4.41
CA ASN A 66 5.21 -13.54 4.35
C ASN A 66 5.83 -13.19 5.71
N LEU A 67 5.31 -13.70 6.85
CA LEU A 67 5.96 -13.56 8.16
C LEU A 67 7.19 -14.45 8.31
N TRP A 68 7.18 -15.63 7.70
CA TRP A 68 8.16 -16.69 7.93
C TRP A 68 9.24 -16.75 6.85
N PHE A 69 8.90 -16.33 5.63
CA PHE A 69 9.79 -16.38 4.48
C PHE A 69 10.16 -14.98 4.00
N PRO A 70 11.36 -14.48 4.36
CA PRO A 70 11.81 -13.13 4.01
C PRO A 70 11.81 -12.84 2.50
N GLU A 71 12.04 -13.85 1.67
CA GLU A 71 11.99 -13.71 0.21
C GLU A 71 10.57 -13.44 -0.29
N LEU A 72 9.53 -14.02 0.33
CA LEU A 72 8.14 -13.71 -0.02
C LEU A 72 7.77 -12.28 0.38
N ALA A 73 8.23 -11.83 1.55
CA ALA A 73 8.08 -10.45 1.98
C ALA A 73 8.79 -9.48 1.03
N LYS A 74 10.01 -9.83 0.58
CA LYS A 74 10.78 -9.04 -0.39
C LYS A 74 10.07 -8.95 -1.74
N ASN A 75 9.57 -10.07 -2.27
CA ASN A 75 8.84 -10.09 -3.54
C ASN A 75 7.56 -9.23 -3.49
N LEU A 76 6.86 -9.25 -2.36
CA LEU A 76 5.69 -8.39 -2.15
C LEU A 76 6.08 -6.91 -2.05
N ALA A 77 7.17 -6.60 -1.34
CA ALA A 77 7.69 -5.24 -1.24
C ALA A 77 8.12 -4.68 -2.60
N LEU A 78 8.76 -5.49 -3.45
CA LEU A 78 9.13 -5.10 -4.82
C LEU A 78 7.89 -4.84 -5.67
N GLN A 79 6.86 -5.70 -5.61
CA GLN A 79 5.60 -5.46 -6.32
C GLN A 79 4.93 -4.14 -5.90
N VAL A 80 4.92 -3.83 -4.60
CA VAL A 80 4.39 -2.56 -4.09
C VAL A 80 5.19 -1.37 -4.65
N LEU A 81 6.53 -1.47 -4.66
CA LEU A 81 7.41 -0.42 -5.17
C LEU A 81 7.26 -0.23 -6.68
N ASP A 82 7.13 -1.31 -7.45
CA ASP A 82 6.93 -1.26 -8.90
C ASP A 82 5.61 -0.57 -9.26
N GLU A 83 4.51 -0.94 -8.59
CA GLU A 83 3.20 -0.29 -8.75
C GLU A 83 3.26 1.19 -8.38
N LEU A 84 3.93 1.54 -7.28
CA LEU A 84 4.13 2.93 -6.89
C LEU A 84 4.95 3.71 -7.92
N ALA A 85 6.06 3.15 -8.41
CA ALA A 85 6.93 3.81 -9.37
C ALA A 85 6.16 4.14 -10.65
N GLN A 86 5.40 3.18 -11.18
CA GLN A 86 4.56 3.38 -12.37
C GLN A 86 3.51 4.48 -12.18
N GLU A 87 2.91 4.58 -11.00
CA GLU A 87 1.91 5.62 -10.72
C GLU A 87 2.53 7.00 -10.49
N LEU A 88 3.70 7.07 -9.85
CA LEU A 88 4.41 8.31 -9.58
C LEU A 88 5.11 8.87 -10.82
N GLU A 89 5.52 8.02 -11.76
CA GLU A 89 6.06 8.42 -13.05
C GLU A 89 5.02 9.18 -13.88
N LYS A 90 3.75 8.75 -13.84
CA LYS A 90 2.63 9.45 -14.49
C LYS A 90 2.34 10.80 -13.84
N ARG A 91 2.34 10.83 -12.49
CA ARG A 91 2.09 12.04 -11.71
C ARG A 91 2.75 11.97 -10.33
N PRO A 92 3.82 12.74 -10.10
CA PRO A 92 4.44 12.85 -8.78
C PRO A 92 3.45 13.34 -7.74
N ARG A 93 3.36 12.63 -6.61
CA ARG A 93 2.44 12.89 -5.51
C ARG A 93 3.05 12.47 -4.17
N PRO A 94 2.58 13.07 -3.05
CA PRO A 94 2.96 12.58 -1.73
C PRO A 94 2.54 11.13 -1.53
N VAL A 95 3.45 10.34 -0.96
CA VAL A 95 3.21 8.94 -0.57
C VAL A 95 3.30 8.81 0.94
N VAL A 96 2.28 8.19 1.53
CA VAL A 96 2.25 7.87 2.96
C VAL A 96 2.22 6.35 3.10
N PHE A 97 3.09 5.81 3.93
CA PHE A 97 3.04 4.40 4.31
C PHE A 97 2.29 4.23 5.62
N ALA A 98 1.25 3.39 5.61
CA ALA A 98 0.46 3.03 6.77
C ALA A 98 0.52 1.52 6.98
N THR A 99 0.54 1.07 8.23
CA THR A 99 0.49 -0.34 8.56
C THR A 99 -0.45 -0.59 9.72
N PHE A 100 -1.12 -1.74 9.69
CA PHE A 100 -1.97 -2.18 10.78
C PHE A 100 -1.28 -3.31 11.54
N SER A 101 -1.15 -3.15 12.86
CA SER A 101 -0.62 -4.18 13.76
C SER A 101 0.74 -4.72 13.25
N GLY A 102 0.95 -6.03 13.26
CA GLY A 102 2.15 -6.68 12.75
C GLY A 102 2.29 -6.68 11.22
N GLY A 103 1.45 -5.96 10.47
CA GLY A 103 1.57 -5.84 9.01
C GLY A 103 2.96 -5.32 8.60
N TYR A 104 3.61 -4.54 9.48
CA TYR A 104 4.94 -4.02 9.21
C TYR A 104 5.97 -5.14 8.99
N MET A 105 5.84 -6.27 9.71
CA MET A 105 6.75 -7.42 9.65
C MET A 105 6.64 -8.20 8.33
N THR A 106 5.53 -8.05 7.60
CA THR A 106 5.27 -8.85 6.39
C THR A 106 5.67 -8.21 5.08
N CYS A 107 5.80 -6.88 5.03
CA CYS A 107 6.08 -6.19 3.77
C CYS A 107 6.77 -4.84 4.02
N LEU A 108 6.23 -4.02 4.91
CA LEU A 108 6.66 -2.63 5.06
C LEU A 108 8.15 -2.48 5.43
N TRP A 109 8.66 -3.32 6.34
CA TRP A 109 10.08 -3.26 6.70
C TRP A 109 11.01 -3.58 5.51
N LYS A 110 10.58 -4.47 4.60
CA LYS A 110 11.34 -4.79 3.38
C LYS A 110 11.31 -3.65 2.38
N ILE A 111 10.17 -2.96 2.25
CA ILE A 111 10.08 -1.74 1.44
C ILE A 111 11.14 -0.73 1.90
N PHE A 112 11.20 -0.45 3.20
CA PHE A 112 12.19 0.49 3.73
C PHE A 112 13.62 -0.01 3.62
N GLN A 113 13.86 -1.31 3.81
CA GLN A 113 15.18 -1.88 3.60
C GLN A 113 15.67 -1.63 2.16
N ILE A 114 14.81 -1.85 1.16
CA ILE A 114 15.13 -1.62 -0.26
C ILE A 114 15.36 -0.13 -0.53
N LEU A 115 14.45 0.75 -0.08
CA LEU A 115 14.55 2.19 -0.29
C LEU A 115 15.82 2.77 0.36
N TYR A 116 16.12 2.37 1.60
CA TYR A 116 17.32 2.81 2.30
C TYR A 116 18.60 2.35 1.61
N SER A 117 18.63 1.10 1.12
CA SER A 117 19.75 0.60 0.31
C SER A 117 19.92 1.34 -1.03
N ALA A 118 18.83 1.87 -1.59
CA ALA A 118 18.85 2.59 -2.87
C ALA A 118 19.24 4.08 -2.74
N VAL A 119 18.81 4.76 -1.68
CA VAL A 119 18.99 6.22 -1.51
C VAL A 119 20.35 6.58 -0.88
N GLY A 120 21.08 5.60 -0.34
CA GLY A 120 22.29 5.88 0.44
C GLY A 120 21.95 6.47 1.82
N VAL A 121 22.96 6.53 2.70
CA VAL A 121 22.83 6.79 4.15
C VAL A 121 22.21 8.16 4.48
N ASP A 122 22.13 9.08 3.51
CA ASP A 122 21.66 10.46 3.69
C ASP A 122 20.15 10.66 3.35
N GLY A 123 19.47 9.60 2.90
CA GLY A 123 18.03 9.62 2.63
C GLY A 123 17.19 9.63 3.90
N VAL A 124 16.68 10.79 4.31
CA VAL A 124 15.81 10.90 5.49
C VAL A 124 14.42 10.34 5.17
N ILE A 125 14.16 9.10 5.60
CA ILE A 125 12.81 8.50 5.60
C ILE A 125 12.15 8.78 6.96
N LYS A 126 11.13 9.66 6.98
CA LYS A 126 10.36 9.95 8.20
C LYS A 126 9.24 8.92 8.39
N MET A 127 9.32 8.16 9.46
CA MET A 127 8.31 7.17 9.86
C MET A 127 7.36 7.76 10.89
N ALA A 128 6.06 7.78 10.59
CA ALA A 128 5.01 8.03 11.57
C ALA A 128 4.35 6.68 11.94
N TYR A 129 4.47 6.27 13.19
CA TYR A 129 3.76 5.12 13.73
C TYR A 129 2.47 5.60 14.39
N ALA A 130 1.32 5.10 13.94
CA ALA A 130 0.07 5.22 14.69
C ALA A 130 -0.05 3.98 15.58
N VAL A 131 0.02 4.18 16.90
CA VAL A 131 -0.25 3.16 17.93
C VAL A 131 -1.73 3.15 18.23
#